data_AF-A0A2M9G1N1-F1
#
_entry.id   AF-A0A2M9G1N1-F1
#
_cell.length_a   1.000
_cell.length_b   1.000
_cell.length_c   1.000
_cell.angle_alpha   90.00
_cell.angle_beta   90.00
_cell.angle_gamma   90.00
#
_symmetry.space_group_name_H-M   'P 1'
#
loop_
_entity.id
_entity.type
_entity.pdbx_description
1 polymer ?
#
loop_
_entity_poly.entity_id
_entity_poly.type
_entity_poly.pdbx_seq_one_letter_code
_entity_poly.pdbx_strand_id
1 'polypeptide(L)'
;MSAAPRRGWQPLRTRTSSPGASSSANRNGRRNMSDAPGPPPVSRLLKVDSLGPEGEDFHIEFDAAERERVADAFDVISVEEVVADGHVWPADGGAFVDFRLKGRVTQACVVTLEPVSCDVDERVSLHYTPSTAASADPIVIDITDEDDPPEHMVDGKIDVGAAMTEHLALGLDPYPRRPDAELPEGVGDDVPEGRQRPFEVLAKLKNDKDDNGSGN
;
A
#
# COMPACT_ATOMS: atom_id res chain seq x y z
N MET A 1 -11.28 67.82 -49.71
CA MET A 1 -9.91 67.27 -49.57
C MET A 1 -9.90 66.46 -48.27
N SER A 2 -9.65 65.16 -48.16
CA SER A 2 -9.26 64.06 -49.05
C SER A 2 -9.61 62.77 -48.25
N ALA A 3 -10.56 61.96 -48.71
CA ALA A 3 -10.37 60.59 -49.24
C ALA A 3 -9.40 59.66 -48.45
N ALA A 4 -9.96 58.55 -47.91
CA ALA A 4 -9.25 57.34 -47.47
C ALA A 4 -8.76 56.50 -48.67
N PRO A 5 -7.83 55.53 -48.49
CA PRO A 5 -8.29 54.12 -48.49
C PRO A 5 -7.44 53.04 -47.75
N ARG A 6 -8.17 52.02 -47.29
CA ARG A 6 -7.99 50.54 -47.44
C ARG A 6 -6.66 49.81 -47.13
N ARG A 7 -6.82 48.82 -46.23
CA ARG A 7 -6.38 47.40 -46.23
C ARG A 7 -4.87 47.08 -46.36
N GLY A 8 -4.34 46.46 -45.29
CA GLY A 8 -3.15 45.61 -45.33
C GLY A 8 -3.37 44.36 -44.49
N TRP A 9 -3.72 43.26 -45.15
CA TRP A 9 -3.83 41.89 -44.63
C TRP A 9 -2.40 41.34 -44.47
N GLN A 10 -2.05 40.78 -43.31
CA GLN A 10 -0.79 40.05 -43.12
C GLN A 10 -1.07 38.57 -42.78
N PRO A 11 -0.30 37.63 -43.34
CA PRO A 11 -0.66 36.21 -43.35
C PRO A 11 -0.35 35.48 -42.04
N LEU A 12 -1.15 34.45 -41.78
CA LEU A 12 -0.93 33.39 -40.80
C LEU A 12 0.50 32.83 -40.93
N ARG A 13 1.29 32.92 -39.86
CA ARG A 13 2.47 32.08 -39.68
C ARG A 13 2.00 30.74 -39.14
N THR A 14 2.17 29.71 -39.96
CA THR A 14 2.05 28.31 -39.58
C THR A 14 3.08 27.99 -38.51
N ARG A 15 2.63 27.67 -37.30
CA ARG A 15 3.48 27.00 -36.30
C ARG A 15 3.50 25.53 -36.69
N THR A 16 4.60 25.11 -37.30
CA THR A 16 4.91 23.71 -37.56
C THR A 16 4.99 22.98 -36.23
N SER A 17 4.13 21.97 -36.08
CA SER A 17 4.20 20.94 -35.04
C SER A 17 5.49 20.14 -35.19
N SER A 18 6.36 20.19 -34.19
CA SER A 18 7.46 19.23 -34.03
C SER A 18 6.92 18.01 -33.28
N PRO A 19 7.10 16.78 -33.79
CA PRO A 19 6.83 15.56 -33.05
C PRO A 19 8.04 15.27 -32.16
N GLY A 20 7.94 15.61 -30.88
CA GLY A 20 8.92 15.26 -29.86
C GLY A 20 8.56 13.93 -29.21
N ALA A 21 9.33 12.91 -29.54
CA ALA A 21 9.37 11.55 -29.02
C ALA A 21 8.67 11.30 -27.67
N SER A 22 7.65 10.43 -27.71
CA SER A 22 7.23 9.63 -26.56
C SER A 22 8.40 8.71 -26.18
N SER A 23 9.11 9.06 -25.11
CA SER A 23 10.04 8.16 -24.47
C SER A 23 9.24 7.31 -23.48
N SER A 24 8.79 6.15 -23.95
CA SER A 24 8.42 5.03 -23.10
C SER A 24 9.69 4.60 -22.35
N ALA A 25 9.90 5.20 -21.18
CA ALA A 25 10.94 4.77 -20.26
C ALA A 25 10.47 3.47 -19.61
N ASN A 26 11.10 2.38 -20.04
CA ASN A 26 11.01 1.04 -19.47
C ASN A 26 11.16 1.09 -17.94
N ARG A 27 10.04 0.84 -17.22
CA ARG A 27 9.88 0.97 -15.76
C ARG A 27 10.49 -0.16 -14.93
N ASN A 28 11.38 -0.99 -15.48
CA ASN A 28 12.05 -2.03 -14.69
C ASN A 28 13.36 -1.53 -14.08
N GLY A 29 13.22 -0.61 -13.12
CA GLY A 29 14.27 -0.28 -12.17
C GLY A 29 14.37 -1.39 -11.11
N ARG A 30 15.46 -2.15 -11.15
CA ARG A 30 15.84 -3.12 -10.12
C ARG A 30 15.75 -2.47 -8.73
N ARG A 31 14.79 -2.89 -7.89
CA ARG A 31 14.76 -2.54 -6.47
C ARG A 31 16.01 -3.12 -5.81
N ASN A 32 16.88 -2.24 -5.30
CA ASN A 32 18.04 -2.63 -4.52
C ASN A 32 17.56 -3.28 -3.21
N MET A 33 18.04 -4.50 -2.91
CA MET A 33 17.89 -5.20 -1.62
C MET A 33 18.74 -4.52 -0.53
N SER A 34 18.34 -3.33 -0.10
CA SER A 34 18.73 -2.80 1.20
C SER A 34 17.53 -3.01 2.13
N ASP A 35 17.70 -3.92 3.08
CA ASP A 35 16.67 -4.55 3.92
C ASP A 35 16.15 -3.64 5.06
N ALA A 36 16.04 -2.34 4.79
CA ALA A 36 15.29 -1.42 5.63
C ALA A 36 14.09 -0.95 4.81
N PRO A 37 12.86 -1.03 5.34
CA PRO A 37 11.71 -0.46 4.66
C PRO A 37 12.03 1.02 4.39
N GLY A 38 11.78 1.46 3.14
CA GLY A 38 11.91 2.87 2.78
C GLY A 38 10.98 3.74 3.64
N PRO A 39 11.14 5.07 3.61
CA PRO A 39 10.21 5.94 4.32
C PRO A 39 8.77 5.69 3.84
N PRO A 40 7.77 5.86 4.72
CA PRO A 40 6.37 5.69 4.31
C PRO A 40 6.03 6.68 3.19
N PRO A 41 5.15 6.32 2.25
CA PRO A 41 4.79 7.18 1.11
C PRO A 41 4.10 8.47 1.56
N VAL A 42 3.41 8.43 2.70
CA VAL A 42 2.74 9.58 3.33
C VAL A 42 3.07 9.61 4.81
N SER A 43 3.34 10.81 5.33
CA SER A 43 3.66 11.03 6.75
C SER A 43 2.81 12.16 7.32
N ARG A 44 2.27 11.95 8.52
CA ARG A 44 1.51 12.91 9.34
C ARG A 44 1.90 12.70 10.80
N LEU A 45 2.95 13.40 11.22
CA LEU A 45 3.47 13.28 12.58
C LEU A 45 2.62 14.07 13.58
N LEU A 46 2.14 13.38 14.61
CA LEU A 46 1.53 13.99 15.79
C LEU A 46 2.47 13.81 16.98
N LYS A 47 2.66 14.88 17.76
CA LYS A 47 3.45 14.82 19.01
C LYS A 47 2.52 14.49 20.16
N VAL A 48 2.80 13.41 20.87
CA VAL A 48 1.94 12.96 21.97
C VAL A 48 1.93 13.98 23.11
N ASP A 49 3.08 14.58 23.43
CA ASP A 49 3.21 15.60 24.48
C ASP A 49 2.43 16.90 24.21
N SER A 50 1.96 17.12 22.98
CA SER A 50 1.10 18.28 22.67
C SER A 50 -0.39 18.01 22.83
N LEU A 51 -0.79 16.76 23.06
CA LEU A 51 -2.19 16.39 23.23
C LEU A 51 -2.72 16.88 24.58
N GLY A 52 -3.95 17.40 24.57
CA GLY A 52 -4.70 17.66 25.80
C GLY A 52 -5.13 16.36 26.47
N PRO A 53 -5.63 16.41 27.73
CA PRO A 53 -6.07 15.20 28.45
C PRO A 53 -7.26 14.50 27.78
N GLU A 54 -8.06 15.23 27.00
CA GLU A 54 -9.19 14.68 26.23
C GLU A 54 -8.80 14.28 24.80
N GLY A 55 -7.53 14.45 24.41
CA GLY A 55 -7.10 14.22 23.04
C GLY A 55 -7.56 15.28 22.04
N GLU A 56 -7.50 14.94 20.75
CA GLU A 56 -7.99 15.76 19.65
C GLU A 56 -8.55 14.91 18.51
N ASP A 57 -9.58 15.43 17.83
CA ASP A 57 -10.10 14.85 16.59
C ASP A 57 -9.23 15.25 15.40
N PHE A 58 -9.12 14.36 14.42
CA PHE A 58 -8.46 14.64 13.16
C PHE A 58 -9.28 14.20 11.96
N HIS A 59 -9.07 14.94 10.86
CA HIS A 59 -9.52 14.58 9.53
C HIS A 59 -8.34 14.70 8.58
N ILE A 60 -7.98 13.61 7.90
CA ILE A 60 -6.84 13.56 6.98
C ILE A 60 -7.33 13.02 5.65
N GLU A 61 -7.14 13.80 4.58
CA GLU A 61 -7.34 13.39 3.19
C GLU A 61 -5.99 13.42 2.48
N PHE A 62 -5.70 12.38 1.69
CA PHE A 62 -4.48 12.36 0.89
C PHE A 62 -4.67 13.17 -0.39
N ASP A 63 -3.74 14.09 -0.65
CA ASP A 63 -3.76 14.89 -1.87
C ASP A 63 -3.42 14.04 -3.12
N ALA A 64 -3.51 14.66 -4.29
CA ALA A 64 -3.23 13.96 -5.55
C ALA A 64 -1.79 13.40 -5.64
N ALA A 65 -0.80 14.13 -5.13
CA ALA A 65 0.59 13.71 -5.17
C ALA A 65 0.89 12.62 -4.14
N GLU A 66 0.19 12.64 -3.00
CA GLU A 66 0.22 11.59 -1.99
C GLU A 66 -0.38 10.29 -2.51
N ARG A 67 -1.55 10.37 -3.15
CA ARG A 67 -2.19 9.21 -3.77
C ARG A 67 -1.34 8.59 -4.88
N GLU A 68 -0.61 9.40 -5.64
CA GLU A 68 0.37 8.89 -6.62
C GLU A 68 1.52 8.11 -5.94
N ARG A 69 2.09 8.64 -4.85
CA ARG A 69 3.13 7.93 -4.09
C ARG A 69 2.63 6.63 -3.47
N VAL A 70 1.39 6.61 -2.99
CA VAL A 70 0.75 5.38 -2.47
C VAL A 70 0.54 4.37 -3.60
N ALA A 71 0.05 4.82 -4.76
CA ALA A 71 -0.14 3.94 -5.91
C ALA A 71 1.18 3.28 -6.35
N ASP A 72 2.26 4.08 -6.41
CA ASP A 72 3.61 3.61 -6.71
C ASP A 72 4.13 2.63 -5.64
N ALA A 73 3.88 2.91 -4.36
CA ALA A 73 4.32 2.06 -3.25
C ALA A 73 3.63 0.69 -3.24
N PHE A 74 2.34 0.65 -3.60
CA PHE A 74 1.53 -0.57 -3.61
C PHE A 74 1.55 -1.32 -4.94
N ASP A 75 2.14 -0.76 -5.99
CA ASP A 75 2.13 -1.30 -7.35
C ASP A 75 0.69 -1.52 -7.88
N VAL A 76 -0.18 -0.52 -7.64
CA VAL A 76 -1.58 -0.49 -8.10
C VAL A 76 -1.77 0.51 -9.25
N ILE A 77 -2.90 0.41 -9.97
CA ILE A 77 -3.15 1.26 -11.14
C ILE A 77 -3.35 2.72 -10.72
N SER A 78 -4.19 2.95 -9.70
CA SER A 78 -4.49 4.28 -9.18
C SER A 78 -5.09 4.23 -7.78
N VAL A 79 -4.96 5.34 -7.06
CA VAL A 79 -5.67 5.60 -5.80
C VAL A 79 -6.54 6.84 -5.99
N GLU A 80 -7.85 6.66 -5.96
CA GLU A 80 -8.82 7.73 -6.21
C GLU A 80 -9.12 8.54 -4.95
N GLU A 81 -9.11 7.88 -3.78
CA GLU A 81 -9.49 8.48 -2.50
C GLU A 81 -8.76 7.76 -1.36
N VAL A 82 -8.26 8.52 -0.38
CA VAL A 82 -7.86 8.02 0.93
C VAL A 82 -8.22 9.08 1.95
N VAL A 83 -9.09 8.74 2.89
CA VAL A 83 -9.56 9.65 3.94
C VAL A 83 -9.66 8.91 5.26
N ALA A 84 -9.27 9.56 6.35
CA ALA A 84 -9.50 9.09 7.70
C ALA A 84 -10.09 10.19 8.57
N ASP A 85 -11.14 9.81 9.30
CA ASP A 85 -11.70 10.57 10.40
C ASP A 85 -11.43 9.80 11.69
N GLY A 86 -10.86 10.45 12.70
CA GLY A 86 -10.44 9.77 13.91
C GLY A 86 -10.23 10.68 15.11
N HIS A 87 -9.81 10.05 16.19
CA HIS A 87 -9.52 10.67 17.47
C HIS A 87 -8.23 10.09 18.04
N VAL A 88 -7.39 10.94 18.60
CA VAL A 88 -6.14 10.57 19.26
C VAL A 88 -6.11 11.13 20.67
N TRP A 89 -5.74 10.32 21.65
CA TRP A 89 -5.69 10.74 23.06
C TRP A 89 -4.50 10.12 23.79
N PRO A 90 -3.96 10.81 24.81
CA PRO A 90 -2.81 10.31 25.55
C PRO A 90 -3.18 9.07 26.39
N ALA A 91 -2.23 8.16 26.50
CA ALA A 91 -2.21 7.02 27.40
C ALA A 91 -0.98 7.11 28.32
N ASP A 92 -0.85 6.23 29.32
CA ASP A 92 0.31 6.26 30.23
C ASP A 92 1.62 6.04 29.46
N GLY A 93 2.41 7.11 29.33
CA GLY A 93 3.62 7.14 28.51
C GLY A 93 3.39 6.97 27.01
N GLY A 94 2.15 6.99 26.51
CA GLY A 94 1.78 6.58 25.17
C GLY A 94 0.61 7.37 24.58
N ALA A 95 -0.01 6.82 23.54
CA ALA A 95 -1.25 7.34 22.97
C ALA A 95 -2.11 6.22 22.38
N PHE A 96 -3.41 6.42 22.36
CA PHE A 96 -4.33 5.64 21.56
C PHE A 96 -4.78 6.45 20.35
N VAL A 97 -5.03 5.76 19.24
CA VAL A 97 -5.56 6.34 18.00
C VAL A 97 -6.68 5.46 17.50
N ASP A 98 -7.88 6.01 17.39
CA ASP A 98 -8.99 5.37 16.70
C ASP A 98 -9.32 6.14 15.43
N PHE A 99 -9.50 5.45 14.31
CA PHE A 99 -9.99 6.11 13.09
C PHE A 99 -10.79 5.16 12.20
N ARG A 100 -11.64 5.77 11.37
CA ARG A 100 -12.26 5.09 10.24
C ARG A 100 -11.53 5.47 8.97
N LEU A 101 -10.88 4.49 8.34
CA LEU A 101 -10.21 4.64 7.07
C LEU A 101 -11.17 4.32 5.94
N LYS A 102 -11.23 5.20 4.93
CA LYS A 102 -11.87 4.90 3.65
C LYS A 102 -10.88 5.11 2.52
N GLY A 103 -10.86 4.15 1.59
CA GLY A 103 -10.04 4.22 0.40
C GLY A 103 -10.77 3.72 -0.82
N ARG A 104 -10.46 4.30 -1.98
CA ARG A 104 -10.84 3.77 -3.28
C ARG A 104 -9.56 3.58 -4.08
N VAL A 105 -9.32 2.34 -4.49
CA VAL A 105 -8.10 1.91 -5.17
C VAL A 105 -8.47 1.07 -6.38
N THR A 106 -7.82 1.34 -7.51
CA THR A 106 -7.94 0.51 -8.71
C THR A 106 -6.72 -0.41 -8.83
N GLN A 107 -6.95 -1.72 -8.82
CA GLN A 107 -5.92 -2.74 -9.00
C GLN A 107 -6.06 -3.40 -10.39
N ALA A 108 -4.98 -4.00 -10.90
CA ALA A 108 -5.05 -4.81 -12.10
C ALA A 108 -5.56 -6.21 -11.76
N CYS A 109 -6.54 -6.73 -12.52
CA CYS A 109 -7.01 -8.09 -12.35
C CYS A 109 -5.86 -9.08 -12.56
N VAL A 110 -5.65 -10.02 -11.62
CA VAL A 110 -4.53 -10.98 -11.68
C VAL A 110 -4.60 -11.95 -12.87
N VAL A 111 -5.75 -12.04 -13.55
CA VAL A 111 -5.95 -12.91 -14.72
C VAL A 111 -5.92 -12.11 -16.03
N THR A 112 -6.76 -11.08 -16.14
CA THR A 112 -6.97 -10.35 -17.40
C THR A 112 -6.13 -9.07 -17.50
N LEU A 113 -5.53 -8.63 -16.39
CA LEU A 113 -4.88 -7.32 -16.22
C LEU A 113 -5.83 -6.11 -16.41
N GLU A 114 -7.13 -6.35 -16.55
CA GLU A 114 -8.11 -5.27 -16.64
C GLU A 114 -8.31 -4.60 -15.27
N PRO A 115 -8.67 -3.29 -15.24
CA PRO A 115 -8.87 -2.58 -13.98
C PRO A 115 -10.02 -3.15 -13.14
N VAL A 116 -9.79 -3.28 -11.84
CA VAL A 116 -10.78 -3.66 -10.81
C VAL A 116 -10.77 -2.58 -9.73
N SER A 117 -11.92 -1.94 -9.51
CA SER A 117 -12.10 -0.98 -8.42
C SER A 117 -12.35 -1.73 -7.11
N CYS A 118 -11.59 -1.39 -6.08
CA CYS A 118 -11.71 -1.89 -4.72
C CYS A 118 -11.99 -0.73 -3.78
N ASP A 119 -12.97 -0.89 -2.89
CA ASP A 119 -13.28 0.04 -1.82
C ASP A 119 -12.81 -0.57 -0.48
N VAL A 120 -12.06 0.21 0.30
CA VAL A 120 -11.63 -0.11 1.66
C VAL A 120 -12.43 0.76 2.63
N ASP A 121 -13.02 0.17 3.66
CA ASP A 121 -13.74 0.87 4.72
C ASP A 121 -13.50 0.11 6.05
N GLU A 122 -12.52 0.58 6.80
CA GLU A 122 -12.01 -0.09 8.00
C GLU A 122 -12.09 0.80 9.23
N ARG A 123 -12.28 0.18 10.39
CA ARG A 123 -12.10 0.82 11.69
C ARG A 123 -10.83 0.29 12.30
N VAL A 124 -9.96 1.22 12.69
CA VAL A 124 -8.63 0.94 13.17
C VAL A 124 -8.50 1.51 14.58
N SER A 125 -7.93 0.72 15.48
CA SER A 125 -7.61 1.09 16.86
C SER A 125 -6.17 0.71 17.13
N LEU A 126 -5.33 1.70 17.42
CA LEU A 126 -3.89 1.52 17.62
C LEU A 126 -3.49 2.02 19.00
N HIS A 127 -2.60 1.27 19.65
CA HIS A 127 -1.99 1.65 20.91
C HIS A 127 -0.50 1.90 20.69
N TYR A 128 -0.04 3.11 20.97
CA TYR A 128 1.35 3.51 20.82
C TYR A 128 2.07 3.60 22.16
N THR A 129 3.25 2.99 22.25
CA THR A 129 4.12 2.98 23.43
C THR A 129 5.53 3.49 23.10
N PRO A 130 6.31 3.98 24.08
CA PRO A 130 7.69 4.40 23.84
C PRO A 130 8.55 3.23 23.37
N SER A 131 9.43 3.48 22.38
CA SER A 131 10.39 2.47 21.90
C SER A 131 11.31 1.91 23.01
N THR A 132 11.52 2.65 24.11
CA THR A 132 12.34 2.23 25.27
C THR A 132 11.59 1.36 26.30
N ALA A 133 10.30 1.10 26.12
CA ALA A 133 9.48 0.38 27.10
C ALA A 133 9.81 -1.13 27.22
N ALA A 134 10.71 -1.66 26.39
CA ALA A 134 11.19 -3.04 26.49
C ALA A 134 12.00 -3.36 27.79
N SER A 135 12.10 -2.45 28.75
CA SER A 135 12.93 -2.65 29.97
C SER A 135 12.37 -2.04 31.26
N ALA A 136 11.13 -1.57 31.30
CA ALA A 136 10.46 -1.23 32.57
C ALA A 136 9.46 -2.33 32.89
N ASP A 137 9.33 -2.67 34.18
CA ASP A 137 8.50 -3.75 34.73
C ASP A 137 7.19 -3.99 33.96
N PRO A 138 6.72 -5.24 33.81
CA PRO A 138 5.48 -5.52 33.13
C PRO A 138 4.35 -4.79 33.88
N ILE A 139 3.97 -3.62 33.36
CA ILE A 139 2.63 -3.11 33.57
C ILE A 139 1.77 -4.22 32.97
N VAL A 140 1.01 -4.89 33.84
CA VAL A 140 0.02 -5.87 33.42
C VAL A 140 -1.08 -5.09 32.72
N ILE A 141 -0.81 -4.70 31.48
CA ILE A 141 -1.84 -4.54 30.48
C ILE A 141 -2.27 -5.98 30.23
N ASP A 142 -3.54 -6.27 30.53
CA ASP A 142 -4.15 -7.55 30.19
C ASP A 142 -4.28 -7.62 28.66
N ILE A 143 -3.14 -7.77 27.99
CA ILE A 143 -3.06 -8.11 26.57
C ILE A 143 -3.55 -9.54 26.55
N THR A 144 -4.84 -9.71 26.26
CA THR A 144 -5.33 -11.04 25.91
C THR A 144 -4.61 -11.44 24.62
N ASP A 145 -4.41 -12.73 24.36
CA ASP A 145 -3.80 -13.21 23.10
C ASP A 145 -4.57 -12.77 21.83
N GLU A 146 -5.68 -12.04 21.98
CA GLU A 146 -6.56 -11.52 20.92
C GLU A 146 -6.26 -10.06 20.53
N ASP A 147 -5.48 -9.30 21.30
CA ASP A 147 -5.17 -7.89 21.03
C ASP A 147 -3.88 -7.71 20.21
N ASP A 148 -3.89 -6.82 19.21
CA ASP A 148 -2.70 -6.49 18.43
C ASP A 148 -1.59 -5.90 19.33
N PRO A 149 -0.32 -6.25 19.10
CA PRO A 149 0.78 -5.73 19.90
C PRO A 149 0.88 -4.20 19.77
N PRO A 150 1.31 -3.49 20.83
CA PRO A 150 1.44 -2.04 20.76
C PRO A 150 2.45 -1.58 19.71
N GLU A 151 2.10 -0.52 18.99
CA GLU A 151 2.96 0.20 18.07
C GLU A 151 4.02 1.03 18.81
N HIS A 152 5.15 1.26 18.17
CA HIS A 152 6.24 2.04 18.76
C HIS A 152 6.22 3.50 18.30
N MET A 153 6.27 4.40 19.28
CA MET A 153 6.51 5.82 19.04
C MET A 153 8.00 6.09 18.78
N VAL A 154 8.26 7.03 17.88
CA VAL A 154 9.62 7.50 17.57
C VAL A 154 9.73 8.96 18.01
N ASP A 155 10.65 9.25 18.94
CA ASP A 155 10.88 10.60 19.49
C ASP A 155 9.59 11.28 20.01
N GLY A 156 8.74 10.52 20.70
CA GLY A 156 7.47 11.01 21.25
C GLY A 156 6.42 11.37 20.19
N LYS A 157 6.58 10.84 18.97
CA LYS A 157 5.67 11.07 17.85
C LYS A 157 5.09 9.77 17.34
N ILE A 158 3.87 9.88 16.84
CA ILE A 158 3.16 8.87 16.08
C ILE A 158 3.00 9.38 14.64
N ASP A 159 3.03 8.48 13.66
CA ASP A 159 2.81 8.81 12.26
C ASP A 159 1.49 8.23 11.77
N VAL A 160 0.43 9.04 11.83
CA VAL A 160 -0.91 8.63 11.41
C VAL A 160 -0.98 8.42 9.89
N GLY A 161 -0.16 9.13 9.12
CA GLY A 161 -0.09 8.96 7.66
C GLY A 161 0.51 7.61 7.28
N ALA A 162 1.52 7.17 8.03
CA ALA A 162 2.09 5.83 7.89
C ALA A 162 1.06 4.75 8.25
N ALA A 163 0.40 4.88 9.42
CA ALA A 163 -0.64 3.94 9.85
C ALA A 163 -1.80 3.85 8.84
N MET A 164 -2.30 4.99 8.34
CA MET A 164 -3.32 5.01 7.29
C MET A 164 -2.87 4.26 6.03
N THR A 165 -1.60 4.41 5.64
CA THR A 165 -1.04 3.71 4.49
C THR A 165 -0.98 2.21 4.74
N GLU A 166 -0.47 1.78 5.89
CA GLU A 166 -0.35 0.36 6.24
C GLU A 166 -1.71 -0.32 6.25
N HIS A 167 -2.70 0.28 6.92
CA HIS A 167 -4.06 -0.26 6.95
C HIS A 167 -4.73 -0.25 5.59
N LEU A 168 -4.49 0.78 4.75
CA LEU A 168 -4.98 0.77 3.38
C LEU A 168 -4.43 -0.43 2.60
N ALA A 169 -3.14 -0.75 2.77
CA ALA A 169 -2.52 -1.90 2.12
C ALA A 169 -3.09 -3.23 2.61
N LEU A 170 -3.33 -3.36 3.92
CA LEU A 170 -3.93 -4.56 4.52
C LEU A 170 -5.36 -4.80 4.03
N GLY A 171 -6.12 -3.74 3.76
CA GLY A 171 -7.48 -3.83 3.24
C GLY A 171 -7.60 -4.16 1.75
N LEU A 172 -6.49 -4.18 0.99
CA LEU A 172 -6.53 -4.54 -0.43
C LEU A 172 -6.72 -6.04 -0.66
N ASP A 173 -7.43 -6.39 -1.73
CA ASP A 173 -7.50 -7.78 -2.19
C ASP A 173 -6.11 -8.18 -2.73
N PRO A 174 -5.47 -9.24 -2.21
CA PRO A 174 -4.20 -9.72 -2.75
C PRO A 174 -4.34 -10.37 -4.14
N TYR A 175 -5.55 -10.75 -4.55
CA TYR A 175 -5.84 -11.41 -5.81
C TYR A 175 -7.08 -10.82 -6.50
N PRO A 176 -7.08 -9.51 -6.84
CA PRO A 176 -8.24 -8.84 -7.43
C PRO A 176 -8.64 -9.52 -8.73
N ARG A 177 -9.93 -9.86 -8.84
CA ARG A 177 -10.49 -10.56 -10.01
C ARG A 177 -11.75 -9.89 -10.49
N ARG A 178 -11.88 -9.76 -11.81
CA ARG A 178 -13.17 -9.50 -12.43
C ARG A 178 -14.09 -10.72 -12.26
N PRO A 179 -15.41 -10.54 -12.08
CA PRO A 179 -16.35 -11.65 -11.93
C PRO A 179 -16.36 -12.65 -13.12
N ASP A 180 -16.00 -12.17 -14.31
CA ASP A 180 -15.92 -12.92 -15.58
C ASP A 180 -14.49 -13.34 -15.95
N ALA A 181 -13.53 -13.21 -15.04
CA ALA A 181 -12.16 -13.62 -15.28
C ALA A 181 -12.02 -15.15 -15.29
N GLU A 182 -11.97 -15.74 -16.47
CA GLU A 182 -11.64 -17.17 -16.67
C GLU A 182 -10.14 -17.33 -16.95
N LEU A 183 -9.54 -18.35 -16.35
CA LEU A 183 -8.17 -18.76 -16.71
C LEU A 183 -8.20 -19.39 -18.11
N PRO A 184 -7.23 -19.10 -18.99
CA PRO A 184 -7.13 -19.76 -20.28
C PRO A 184 -7.05 -21.29 -20.13
N GLU A 185 -7.73 -22.02 -21.01
CA GLU A 185 -7.61 -23.48 -21.08
C GLU A 185 -6.13 -23.87 -21.25
N GLY A 186 -5.63 -24.79 -20.40
CA GLY A 186 -4.23 -25.27 -20.39
C GLY A 186 -3.33 -24.65 -19.31
N VAL A 187 -3.80 -23.66 -18.54
CA VAL A 187 -3.06 -23.12 -17.38
C VAL A 187 -3.40 -23.94 -16.14
N GLY A 188 -2.71 -25.07 -16.01
CA GLY A 188 -2.87 -26.05 -14.93
C GLY A 188 -2.86 -27.46 -15.50
N ASP A 189 -1.88 -28.27 -15.10
CA ASP A 189 -1.63 -29.67 -15.51
C ASP A 189 -0.95 -29.97 -16.86
N ASP A 190 -0.67 -29.00 -17.74
CA ASP A 190 0.16 -29.25 -18.92
C ASP A 190 1.66 -29.24 -18.58
N VAL A 191 2.10 -30.29 -17.90
CA VAL A 191 3.52 -30.66 -17.88
C VAL A 191 3.81 -31.33 -19.21
N PRO A 192 4.71 -30.78 -20.07
CA PRO A 192 5.10 -31.46 -21.29
C PRO A 192 5.55 -32.88 -20.97
N GLU A 193 5.02 -33.88 -21.70
CA GLU A 193 5.42 -35.28 -21.51
C GLU A 193 6.96 -35.37 -21.49
N GLY A 194 7.53 -35.77 -20.35
CA GLY A 194 8.97 -35.88 -20.14
C GLY A 194 9.63 -34.84 -19.23
N ARG A 195 8.91 -33.84 -18.71
CA ARG A 195 9.44 -32.96 -17.64
C ARG A 195 9.02 -33.49 -16.26
N GLN A 196 9.99 -33.66 -15.35
CA GLN A 196 9.70 -34.05 -13.97
C GLN A 196 8.75 -33.04 -13.31
N ARG A 197 7.69 -33.54 -12.70
CA ARG A 197 6.74 -32.67 -11.98
C ARG A 197 7.43 -32.05 -10.76
N PRO A 198 7.15 -30.79 -10.40
CA PRO A 198 7.85 -30.06 -9.34
C PRO A 198 7.92 -30.78 -7.98
N PHE A 199 6.97 -31.67 -7.70
CA PHE A 199 6.87 -32.40 -6.45
C PHE A 199 7.16 -33.91 -6.57
N GLU A 200 7.57 -34.43 -7.73
CA GLU A 200 7.91 -35.86 -7.92
C GLU A 200 9.11 -36.31 -7.09
N VAL A 201 10.04 -35.41 -6.78
CA VAL A 201 11.18 -35.68 -5.91
C VAL A 201 10.72 -35.92 -4.46
N LEU A 202 9.63 -35.29 -4.02
CA LEU A 202 9.08 -35.46 -2.67
C LEU A 202 8.41 -36.83 -2.47
N ALA A 203 7.88 -37.43 -3.53
CA ALA A 203 7.29 -38.77 -3.45
C ALA A 203 8.33 -39.84 -3.05
N LYS A 204 9.61 -39.65 -3.39
CA LYS A 204 10.70 -40.57 -3.04
C LYS A 204 11.01 -40.58 -1.54
N LEU A 205 10.85 -39.44 -0.86
CA LEU A 205 11.07 -39.32 0.59
C LEU A 205 10.01 -40.03 1.44
N LYS A 206 8.86 -40.40 0.85
CA LYS A 206 7.85 -41.21 1.53
C LYS A 206 8.25 -42.68 1.63
N ASN A 207 9.00 -43.18 0.64
CA ASN A 207 9.43 -44.58 0.60
C ASN A 207 10.68 -44.83 1.46
N ASP A 208 11.55 -43.83 1.63
CA ASP A 208 12.73 -43.97 2.51
C ASP A 208 12.38 -43.98 4.01
N LYS A 209 11.16 -43.53 4.38
CA LYS A 209 10.70 -43.50 5.77
C LYS A 209 10.15 -44.85 6.25
N ASP A 210 9.84 -45.75 5.33
CA ASP A 210 9.41 -47.12 5.64
C ASP A 210 10.60 -48.10 5.73
N ASP A 211 11.79 -47.72 5.21
CA ASP A 211 13.01 -48.56 5.23
C ASP A 211 14.00 -48.25 6.37
N ASN A 212 13.83 -47.14 7.10
CA ASN A 212 14.74 -46.77 8.21
C ASN A 212 14.15 -46.96 9.62
N GLY A 213 13.16 -47.85 9.73
CA GLY A 213 12.49 -48.24 10.98
C GLY A 213 12.78 -49.68 11.43
N SER A 214 14.01 -50.20 11.25
CA SER A 214 14.45 -51.39 11.97
C SER A 214 15.97 -51.39 12.18
N GLY A 215 16.39 -51.12 13.42
CA GLY A 215 17.74 -51.44 13.91
C GLY A 215 18.56 -50.26 14.46
N ASN A 216 18.25 -49.80 15.68
CA ASN A 216 19.05 -50.05 16.88
C ASN A 216 18.42 -49.37 18.11
#